data_AF-A0A8T4PKS8-F1
#
_entry.id   AF-A0A8T4PKS8-F1
#
_cell.length_a   1.000
_cell.length_b   1.000
_cell.length_c   1.000
_cell.angle_alpha   90.00
_cell.angle_beta   90.00
_cell.angle_gamma   90.00
#
_symmetry.space_group_name_H-M   'P 1'
#
loop_
_entity.id
_entity.type
_entity.pdbx_description
1 polymer ?
#
loop_
_entity_poly.entity_id
_entity_poly.type
_entity_poly.pdbx_seq_one_letter_code
_entity_poly.pdbx_strand_id
1 'polypeptide(L)'
;MANCPYCGKKIKEGERYCWHCENDVSGIVDKEEAPKCFIATAAYGTPFAREVGILRNFRDKKLRKNFIGIVFIKFYYKTSPAVAKIISKNKFLKKIVRIALKPAVKFAEKIN
;
A
#
# COMPACT_ATOMS: atom_id res chain seq x y z
N MET A 1 -5.82 -3.15 -16.51
CA MET A 1 -5.73 -4.40 -17.30
C MET A 1 -4.86 -4.10 -18.52
N ALA A 2 -3.70 -4.76 -18.64
CA ALA A 2 -2.78 -4.57 -19.75
C ALA A 2 -2.99 -5.66 -20.81
N ASN A 3 -2.68 -5.34 -22.07
CA ASN A 3 -2.60 -6.33 -23.15
C ASN A 3 -1.15 -6.77 -23.32
N CYS A 4 -0.94 -8.05 -23.65
CA CYS A 4 0.37 -8.58 -23.98
C CYS A 4 0.84 -7.98 -25.32
N PRO A 5 2.07 -7.44 -25.42
CA PRO A 5 2.59 -6.84 -26.65
C PRO A 5 2.93 -7.87 -27.73
N TYR A 6 3.14 -9.13 -27.35
CA TYR A 6 3.52 -10.21 -28.26
C TYR A 6 2.31 -10.83 -28.97
N CYS A 7 1.18 -10.99 -28.28
CA CYS A 7 0.00 -11.68 -28.81
C CYS A 7 -1.29 -10.87 -28.79
N GLY A 8 -1.28 -9.65 -28.22
CA GLY A 8 -2.44 -8.77 -28.16
C GLY A 8 -3.55 -9.20 -27.19
N LYS A 9 -3.42 -10.37 -26.53
CA LYS A 9 -4.42 -10.86 -25.57
C LYS A 9 -4.33 -10.12 -24.24
N LYS A 10 -5.46 -10.03 -23.54
CA LYS A 10 -5.54 -9.48 -22.19
C LYS A 10 -4.73 -10.35 -21.23
N ILE A 11 -3.87 -9.70 -20.43
CA ILE A 11 -3.19 -10.35 -19.31
C ILE A 11 -4.17 -10.37 -18.14
N LYS A 12 -4.28 -11.51 -17.44
CA LYS A 12 -5.11 -11.60 -16.23
C LYS A 12 -4.50 -10.70 -15.14
N GLU A 13 -5.36 -10.12 -14.30
CA GLU A 13 -4.92 -9.24 -13.21
C GLU A 13 -3.99 -9.99 -12.24
N GLY A 14 -2.81 -9.44 -11.96
CA GLY A 14 -1.78 -10.05 -11.08
C GLY A 14 -0.85 -11.07 -11.75
N GLU A 15 -1.06 -11.40 -13.02
CA GLU A 15 -0.18 -12.33 -13.75
C GLU A 15 1.06 -11.62 -14.32
N ARG A 16 2.24 -12.19 -14.07
CA ARG A 16 3.52 -11.75 -14.65
C ARG A 16 3.88 -12.49 -15.93
N TYR A 17 3.09 -13.48 -16.32
CA TYR A 17 3.26 -14.29 -17.53
C TYR A 17 2.02 -14.28 -18.40
N CYS A 18 2.21 -14.26 -19.72
CA CYS A 18 1.11 -14.47 -20.65
C CYS A 18 0.94 -15.95 -20.96
N TRP A 19 -0.05 -16.60 -20.36
CA TRP A 19 -0.38 -18.02 -20.58
C TRP A 19 -0.78 -18.38 -22.03
N HIS A 20 -0.99 -17.39 -22.91
CA HIS A 20 -1.33 -17.65 -24.30
C HIS A 20 -0.11 -17.82 -25.21
N CYS A 21 0.99 -17.11 -24.91
CA CYS A 21 2.21 -17.15 -25.72
C CYS A 21 3.46 -17.48 -24.90
N GLU A 22 3.28 -17.92 -23.64
CA GLU A 22 4.33 -18.34 -22.70
C GLU A 22 5.48 -17.33 -22.53
N ASN A 23 5.18 -16.04 -22.73
CA ASN A 23 6.16 -14.96 -22.59
C ASN A 23 6.05 -14.28 -21.22
N ASP A 24 7.21 -13.89 -20.67
CA ASP A 24 7.28 -13.01 -19.50
C ASP A 24 6.78 -11.61 -19.86
N VAL A 25 5.86 -11.10 -19.05
CA VAL A 25 5.28 -9.75 -19.19
C VAL A 25 5.46 -8.94 -17.90
N SER A 26 6.34 -9.39 -17.01
CA SER A 26 6.55 -8.79 -15.69
C SER A 26 6.84 -7.28 -15.78
N GLY A 27 7.76 -6.90 -16.68
CA GLY A 27 8.13 -5.50 -16.95
C GLY A 27 7.02 -4.60 -17.51
N ILE A 28 5.85 -5.17 -17.83
CA ILE A 28 4.67 -4.47 -18.37
C ILE A 28 3.60 -4.32 -17.28
N VAL A 29 3.51 -5.29 -16.38
CA VAL A 29 2.45 -5.40 -15.36
C VAL A 29 2.87 -4.96 -13.96
N ASP A 30 4.08 -4.42 -13.78
CA ASP A 30 4.70 -4.01 -12.50
C ASP A 30 3.94 -2.96 -11.64
N LYS A 31 2.68 -2.69 -11.96
CA LYS A 31 1.76 -1.89 -11.16
C LYS A 31 0.88 -2.71 -10.22
N GLU A 32 1.35 -3.85 -9.73
CA GLU A 32 0.68 -4.46 -8.56
C GLU A 32 1.13 -3.74 -7.28
N GLU A 33 0.53 -2.57 -7.06
CA GLU A 33 0.61 -1.90 -5.78
C GLU A 33 -0.18 -2.74 -4.77
N ALA A 34 0.49 -3.71 -4.14
CA ALA A 34 0.03 -4.29 -2.88
C ALA A 34 -0.53 -3.16 -2.01
N PRO A 35 -1.64 -3.33 -1.26
CA PRO A 35 -2.33 -2.23 -0.59
C PRO A 35 -1.43 -1.63 0.50
N LYS A 36 -0.57 -0.71 0.07
CA LYS A 36 0.51 -0.10 0.83
C LYS A 36 -0.11 0.92 1.76
N CYS A 37 0.27 0.89 3.03
CA CYS A 37 0.09 2.04 3.91
C CYS A 37 1.17 3.06 3.53
N PHE A 38 0.96 3.85 2.47
CA PHE A 38 1.95 4.76 1.88
C PHE A 38 2.66 5.63 2.91
N ILE A 39 1.93 6.23 3.86
CA ILE A 39 2.50 7.07 4.91
C ILE A 39 3.37 6.25 5.88
N ALA A 40 2.90 5.05 6.27
CA ALA A 40 3.65 4.19 7.16
C ALA A 40 4.91 3.63 6.47
N THR A 41 4.81 3.18 5.21
CA THR A 41 5.96 2.77 4.41
C THR A 41 6.96 3.91 4.21
N ALA A 42 6.51 5.14 3.96
CA ALA A 42 7.40 6.30 3.85
C ALA A 42 8.09 6.66 5.17
N ALA A 43 7.41 6.49 6.30
CA ALA A 43 7.96 6.74 7.63
C ALA A 43 8.93 5.64 8.09
N TYR A 44 8.58 4.36 7.92
CA TYR A 44 9.38 3.22 8.34
C TYR A 44 10.44 2.80 7.30
N GLY A 45 10.31 3.24 6.06
CA GLY A 45 11.25 2.96 4.96
C GLY A 45 11.01 1.63 4.26
N THR A 46 10.24 0.72 4.85
CA THR A 46 9.91 -0.59 4.28
C THR A 46 8.42 -0.91 4.47
N PRO A 47 7.75 -1.54 3.49
CA PRO A 47 6.38 -2.02 3.65
C PRO A 47 6.29 -3.27 4.52
N PHE A 48 7.42 -3.93 4.82
CA PHE A 48 7.51 -5.16 5.61
C PHE A 48 7.78 -4.91 7.11
N ALA A 49 7.79 -3.65 7.55
CA ALA A 49 7.93 -3.35 8.97
C ALA A 49 6.75 -3.92 9.77
N ARG A 50 7.02 -4.43 10.97
CA ARG A 50 6.02 -5.03 11.85
C ARG A 50 4.88 -4.05 12.14
N GLU A 51 5.22 -2.80 12.39
CA GLU A 51 4.28 -1.70 12.64
C GLU A 51 3.36 -1.44 11.44
N VAL A 52 3.88 -1.57 10.21
CA VAL A 52 3.08 -1.45 8.99
C VAL A 52 2.10 -2.62 8.89
N GLY A 53 2.52 -3.83 9.24
CA GLY A 53 1.64 -5.01 9.32
C GLY A 53 0.49 -4.84 10.31
N ILE A 54 0.80 -4.34 11.52
CA ILE A 54 -0.20 -4.05 12.56
C ILE A 54 -1.23 -3.02 12.06
N LEU A 55 -0.76 -1.92 11.47
CA LEU A 55 -1.64 -0.88 10.94
C LEU A 55 -2.50 -1.37 9.77
N ARG A 56 -1.96 -2.24 8.90
CA ARG A 56 -2.72 -2.88 7.81
C ARG A 56 -3.84 -3.74 8.36
N ASN A 57 -3.55 -4.55 9.37
CA ASN A 57 -4.54 -5.41 10.00
C ASN A 57 -5.62 -4.60 10.74
N PHE A 58 -5.24 -3.51 11.42
CA PHE A 58 -6.19 -2.57 12.02
C PHE A 58 -7.09 -1.91 10.96
N ARG A 59 -6.51 -1.48 9.83
CA ARG A 59 -7.28 -0.94 8.69
C ARG A 59 -8.31 -1.95 8.19
N ASP A 60 -7.88 -3.19 7.97
CA ASP A 60 -8.73 -4.22 7.36
C ASP A 60 -9.79 -4.75 8.34
N LYS A 61 -9.48 -4.87 9.64
CA LYS A 61 -10.41 -5.38 10.65
C LYS A 61 -11.36 -4.32 11.24
N LYS A 62 -10.92 -3.06 11.41
CA LYS A 62 -11.70 -2.00 12.07
C LYS A 62 -12.16 -0.91 11.11
N LEU A 63 -11.26 -0.30 10.35
CA LEU A 63 -11.65 0.81 9.47
C LEU A 63 -12.54 0.33 8.30
N ARG A 64 -12.32 -0.88 7.79
CA ARG A 64 -13.17 -1.44 6.73
C ARG A 64 -14.57 -1.83 7.19
N LYS A 65 -14.80 -2.01 8.50
CA LYS A 65 -16.12 -2.34 9.06
C LYS A 65 -16.97 -1.11 9.40
N ASN A 66 -16.37 0.06 9.56
CA ASN A 66 -17.08 1.30 9.89
C ASN A 66 -17.15 2.23 8.68
N PHE A 67 -18.32 2.82 8.40
CA PHE A 67 -18.52 3.76 7.28
C PHE A 67 -17.53 4.94 7.32
N ILE A 68 -17.30 5.52 8.50
CA ILE A 68 -16.31 6.58 8.73
C ILE A 68 -14.89 6.09 8.39
N GLY A 69 -14.57 4.84 8.73
CA GLY A 69 -13.27 4.24 8.43
C GLY A 69 -13.06 4.03 6.93
N ILE A 70 -14.11 3.67 6.18
CA ILE A 70 -14.05 3.53 4.72
C ILE A 70 -13.79 4.89 4.05
N VAL A 71 -14.46 5.96 4.49
CA VAL A 71 -14.24 7.32 3.98
C VAL A 71 -12.81 7.78 4.30
N PHE A 72 -12.33 7.53 5.51
CA PHE A 72 -10.94 7.82 5.90
C PHE A 72 -9.93 7.06 5.03
N ILE A 73 -10.15 5.76 4.77
CA ILE A 73 -9.31 4.96 3.88
C ILE A 73 -9.29 5.58 2.48
N LYS A 74 -10.46 5.93 1.91
CA LYS A 74 -10.51 6.52 0.56
C LYS A 74 -9.76 7.84 0.48
N PHE A 75 -9.95 8.73 1.46
CA PHE A 75 -9.22 9.99 1.54
C PHE A 75 -7.70 9.77 1.72
N TYR A 76 -7.33 8.81 2.58
CA TYR A 76 -5.96 8.39 2.80
C TYR A 76 -5.32 7.92 1.49
N TYR A 77 -5.93 6.99 0.75
CA TYR A 77 -5.37 6.49 -0.52
C TYR A 77 -5.28 7.55 -1.61
N LYS A 78 -6.19 8.52 -1.62
CA LYS A 78 -6.17 9.63 -2.60
C LYS A 78 -5.06 10.64 -2.33
N THR A 79 -4.79 10.95 -1.06
CA THR A 79 -3.85 12.02 -0.66
C THR A 79 -2.46 11.50 -0.32
N SER A 80 -2.37 10.27 0.17
CA SER A 80 -1.12 9.71 0.69
C SER A 80 0.01 9.52 -0.32
N PRO A 81 -0.18 9.27 -1.64
CA PRO A 81 0.95 9.10 -2.55
C PRO A 81 1.82 10.36 -2.69
N ALA A 82 1.18 11.53 -2.77
CA ALA A 82 1.89 12.81 -2.83
C ALA A 82 2.59 13.13 -1.51
N VAL A 83 1.87 12.95 -0.39
CA VAL A 83 2.40 13.20 0.96
C VAL A 83 3.55 12.24 1.29
N ALA A 84 3.44 10.95 0.92
CA ALA A 84 4.45 9.93 1.14
C ALA A 84 5.75 10.24 0.39
N LYS A 85 5.70 10.79 -0.83
CA LYS A 85 6.88 11.24 -1.57
C LYS A 85 7.62 12.38 -0.86
N ILE A 86 6.88 13.28 -0.19
CA ILE A 86 7.47 14.39 0.56
C ILE A 86 8.10 13.87 1.86
N ILE A 87 7.37 13.02 2.60
CA ILE A 87 7.85 12.38 3.83
C ILE A 87 9.08 11.52 3.54
N SER A 88 9.10 10.75 2.45
CA SER A 88 10.20 9.84 2.14
C SER A 88 11.53 10.57 1.90
N LYS A 89 11.47 11.82 1.44
CA LYS A 89 12.65 12.68 1.22
C LYS A 89 13.14 13.38 2.49
N ASN A 90 12.26 13.64 3.46
CA ASN A 90 12.62 14.45 4.63
C ASN A 90 12.67 13.62 5.93
N LYS A 91 13.88 13.50 6.51
CA LYS A 91 14.12 12.75 7.76
C LYS A 91 13.33 13.29 8.96
N PHE A 92 13.10 14.60 9.03
CA PHE A 92 12.35 15.23 10.13
C PHE A 92 10.86 14.86 10.08
N LEU A 93 10.25 14.95 8.89
CA LEU A 93 8.88 14.52 8.65
C LEU A 93 8.69 13.02 8.96
N LYS A 94 9.64 12.16 8.58
CA LYS A 94 9.60 10.73 8.98
C LYS A 94 9.52 10.56 10.49
N LYS A 95 10.29 11.34 11.25
CA LYS A 95 10.32 11.27 12.72
C LYS A 95 9.00 11.73 13.33
N ILE A 96 8.44 12.85 12.86
CA ILE A 96 7.11 13.32 13.28
C ILE A 96 6.05 12.25 13.01
N VAL A 97 6.02 11.70 11.80
CA VAL A 97 5.03 10.68 11.42
C VAL A 97 5.20 9.41 12.23
N ARG A 98 6.43 8.97 12.53
CA ARG A 98 6.67 7.84 13.45
C ARG A 98 6.13 8.12 14.85
N ILE A 99 6.31 9.33 15.37
CA ILE A 99 5.78 9.72 16.69
C ILE A 99 4.26 9.74 16.68
N ALA A 100 3.63 10.28 15.63
CA ALA A 100 2.18 10.28 15.47
C ALA A 100 1.60 8.87 15.28
N LEU A 101 2.33 7.97 14.61
CA LEU A 101 1.91 6.58 14.39
C LEU A 101 2.12 5.69 15.62
N LYS A 102 3.09 5.97 16.50
CA LYS A 102 3.34 5.18 17.73
C LYS A 102 2.09 4.94 18.59
N PRO A 103 1.28 5.95 18.98
CA PRO A 103 0.06 5.71 19.76
C PRO A 103 -0.98 4.92 18.96
N ALA A 104 -1.09 5.16 17.65
CA ALA A 104 -1.98 4.40 16.78
C ALA A 104 -1.58 2.92 16.66
N VAL A 105 -0.27 2.63 16.59
CA VAL A 105 0.27 1.26 16.59
C VAL A 105 0.00 0.58 17.93
N LYS A 106 0.30 1.24 19.06
CA LYS A 106 0.00 0.68 20.40
C LYS A 106 -1.49 0.39 20.60
N PHE A 107 -2.35 1.30 20.12
CA PHE A 107 -3.79 1.11 20.17
C PHE A 107 -4.23 -0.05 19.26
N ALA A 108 -3.67 -0.15 18.06
CA ALA A 108 -3.92 -1.25 17.13
C ALA A 108 -3.42 -2.60 17.67
N GLU A 109 -2.27 -2.66 18.32
CA GLU A 109 -1.75 -3.86 19.01
C GLU A 109 -2.67 -4.31 20.13
N LYS A 110 -3.22 -3.37 20.92
CA LYS A 110 -4.12 -3.71 22.03
C LYS A 110 -5.48 -4.25 21.58
N ILE A 111 -5.87 -3.99 20.34
CA ILE A 111 -7.21 -4.28 19.79
C ILE A 111 -7.22 -5.51 18.87
N ASN A 112 -6.05 -6.03 18.51
CA ASN A 112 -5.87 -7.16 17.61
C ASN A 112 -5.37 -8.40 18.34
#